data_AF-A0A3C0ZH48-F1
#
_entry.id   AF-A0A3C0ZH48-F1
#
_cell.length_a   1.000
_cell.length_b   1.000
_cell.length_c   1.000
_cell.angle_alpha   90.00
_cell.angle_beta   90.00
_cell.angle_gamma   90.00
#
_symmetry.space_group_name_H-M   'P 1'
#
loop_
_entity.id
_entity.type
_entity.pdbx_description
1 polymer ?
#
loop_
_entity_poly.entity_id
_entity_poly.type
_entity_poly.pdbx_seq_one_letter_code
_entity_poly.pdbx_strand_id
1 'polypeptide(L)' 'EYVKSRGGTLIIAETSSQPKYEGTRMFYRRSHYLEESRIKDYYAPGDDLVVYTKHI' A
#
# COMPACT_ATOMS: atom_id res chain seq x y z
N GLU A 1 -9.21 -4.41 15.03
CA GLU A 1 -9.90 -5.51 15.73
C GLU A 1 -9.78 -6.86 15.03
N TYR A 2 -10.45 -7.14 13.91
CA TYR A 2 -10.47 -8.49 13.31
C TYR A 2 -9.09 -9.13 13.05
N VAL A 3 -8.14 -8.38 12.47
CA VAL A 3 -6.81 -8.94 12.17
C VAL A 3 -6.01 -9.17 13.46
N LYS A 4 -6.04 -8.21 14.41
CA LYS A 4 -5.39 -8.34 15.72
C LYS A 4 -5.93 -9.52 16.52
N SER A 5 -7.26 -9.72 16.51
CA SER A 5 -7.90 -10.81 17.26
C SER A 5 -7.54 -12.21 16.73
N ARG A 6 -6.95 -12.30 15.53
CA ARG A 6 -6.40 -13.54 14.96
C ARG A 6 -4.88 -13.64 15.07
N GLY A 7 -4.23 -12.76 15.85
CA GLY A 7 -2.78 -12.74 16.02
C GLY A 7 -2.02 -12.12 14.84
N GLY A 8 -2.70 -11.46 13.90
CA GLY A 8 -2.04 -10.73 12.82
C GLY A 8 -1.46 -9.40 13.32
N THR A 9 -0.25 -9.08 12.88
CA THR A 9 0.54 -7.92 13.35
C THR A 9 0.85 -6.89 12.27
N LEU A 10 0.59 -7.24 11.01
CA LEU A 10 0.95 -6.44 9.83
C LEU A 10 -0.15 -6.57 8.77
N ILE A 11 -0.51 -5.43 8.19
CA ILE A 11 -1.31 -5.36 6.97
C ILE A 11 -0.43 -4.82 5.87
N ILE A 12 -0.45 -5.48 4.71
CA ILE A 12 0.24 -5.06 3.49
C ILE A 12 -0.84 -4.76 2.44
N ALA A 13 -0.70 -3.62 1.77
CA ALA A 13 -1.54 -3.21 0.67
C ALA A 13 -0.68 -2.79 -0.52
N GLU A 14 -1.14 -3.12 -1.72
CA GLU A 14 -0.40 -2.90 -2.96
C GLU A 14 -1.25 -2.08 -3.93
N THR A 15 -0.62 -1.16 -4.65
CA THR A 15 -1.31 -0.38 -5.68
C THR A 15 -0.35 0.11 -6.76
N SER A 16 -0.90 0.38 -7.94
CA SER A 16 -0.20 1.02 -9.06
C SER A 16 0.17 2.48 -8.75
N SER A 17 1.24 3.00 -9.39
CA SER A 17 1.65 4.40 -9.34
C SER A 17 0.86 5.32 -10.28
N GLN A 18 0.01 4.77 -11.17
CA GLN A 18 -0.77 5.57 -12.12
C GLN A 18 -1.60 6.66 -11.41
N PRO A 19 -1.81 7.83 -12.03
CA PRO A 19 -2.55 8.95 -11.45
C PRO A 19 -3.97 8.58 -10.96
N LYS A 20 -4.66 7.67 -11.66
CA LYS A 20 -6.01 7.20 -11.28
C LYS A 20 -6.07 6.54 -9.89
N TYR A 21 -4.94 6.07 -9.37
CA TYR A 21 -4.82 5.47 -8.03
C TYR A 21 -4.28 6.43 -6.96
N GLU A 22 -4.12 7.73 -7.26
CA GLU A 22 -3.67 8.70 -6.25
C GLU A 22 -4.62 8.74 -5.05
N GLY A 23 -5.94 8.68 -5.27
CA GLY A 23 -6.93 8.60 -4.19
C GLY A 23 -6.72 7.39 -3.28
N THR A 24 -6.37 6.23 -3.85
CA THR A 24 -6.05 5.01 -3.11
C THR A 24 -4.78 5.19 -2.27
N ARG A 25 -3.71 5.78 -2.84
CA ARG A 25 -2.46 6.06 -2.12
C ARG A 25 -2.67 7.08 -0.98
N MET A 26 -3.46 8.13 -1.22
CA MET A 26 -3.83 9.10 -0.20
C MET A 26 -4.63 8.44 0.94
N PHE A 27 -5.55 7.53 0.61
CA PHE A 27 -6.30 6.77 1.61
C PHE A 27 -5.37 5.96 2.53
N TYR A 28 -4.38 5.25 1.96
CA TYR A 28 -3.40 4.51 2.76
C TYR A 28 -2.62 5.42 3.69
N ARG A 29 -2.07 6.53 3.18
CA ARG A 29 -1.32 7.51 4.01
C ARG A 29 -2.18 8.09 5.13
N ARG A 30 -3.43 8.49 4.82
CA ARG A 30 -4.39 9.01 5.82
C ARG A 30 -4.81 7.96 6.85
N SER A 31 -4.75 6.68 6.48
CA SER A 31 -5.05 5.54 7.34
C SER A 31 -3.84 5.03 8.13
N HIS A 32 -2.73 5.79 8.13
CA HIS A 32 -1.46 5.47 8.81
C HIS A 32 -0.75 4.24 8.26
N TYR A 33 -0.90 3.97 6.97
CA TYR A 33 0.02 3.09 6.26
C TYR A 33 1.25 3.89 5.81
N LEU A 34 2.41 3.22 5.77
CA LEU A 34 3.68 3.76 5.30
C LEU A 34 3.99 3.17 3.93
N GLU A 35 4.50 3.99 3.00
CA GLU A 35 5.04 3.50 1.73
C GLU A 35 6.39 2.85 2.01
N GLU A 36 6.43 1.52 2.12
CA GLU A 36 7.63 0.77 2.54
C GLU A 36 8.54 0.47 1.35
N SER A 37 7.95 0.25 0.17
CA SER A 37 8.72 -0.03 -1.04
C SER A 37 7.99 0.38 -2.31
N ARG A 38 8.78 0.51 -3.38
CA ARG A 38 8.31 0.79 -4.73
C ARG A 38 9.18 0.05 -5.74
N ILE A 39 8.54 -0.74 -6.59
CA ILE A 39 9.21 -1.46 -7.70
C ILE A 39 8.87 -0.75 -9.00
N LYS A 40 9.88 -0.13 -9.61
CA LYS A 40 9.72 0.64 -10.85
C LYS A 40 9.26 -0.25 -12.01
N ASP A 41 8.37 0.28 -12.83
CA ASP A 41 7.89 -0.34 -14.07
C ASP A 41 7.31 -1.75 -13.90
N TYR A 42 6.84 -2.09 -12.69
CA TYR A 42 6.39 -3.44 -12.34
C TYR A 42 5.22 -3.91 -13.20
N TYR A 43 4.23 -3.05 -13.42
CA TYR A 43 3.05 -3.39 -14.23
C TYR A 43 3.28 -3.09 -15.71
N ALA A 44 3.92 -1.96 -16.00
CA ALA A 44 4.27 -1.47 -17.33
C ALA A 44 5.28 -0.31 -17.21
N PRO A 45 5.94 0.13 -18.29
CA PRO A 45 6.76 1.35 -18.26
C PRO A 45 5.98 2.57 -17.74
N GLY A 46 6.48 3.20 -16.68
CA GLY A 46 5.85 4.30 -15.95
C GLY A 46 4.79 3.89 -14.93
N ASP A 47 4.57 2.59 -14.71
CA ASP A 47 3.58 2.05 -13.78
C ASP A 47 4.23 1.13 -12.73
N ASP A 48 4.54 1.74 -11.59
CA ASP A 48 5.21 1.09 -10.47
C ASP A 48 4.23 0.32 -9.60
N LEU A 49 4.71 -0.74 -8.98
CA LEU A 49 4.08 -1.30 -7.78
C LEU A 49 4.51 -0.47 -6.58
N VAL A 50 3.55 0.03 -5.81
CA VAL A 50 3.77 0.72 -4.55
C VAL A 50 3.21 -0.14 -3.43
N VAL A 51 4.07 -0.49 -2.46
CA VAL A 51 3.72 -1.32 -1.31
C VAL A 51 3.58 -0.45 -0.07
N TYR A 52 2.44 -0.61 0.60
CA TYR A 52 2.09 0.08 1.83
C TYR A 52 1.97 -0.90 2.98
N THR A 53 2.55 -0.57 4.14
CA THR A 53 2.52 -1.38 5.36
C THR A 53 1.80 -0.65 6.49
N LYS A 54 1.08 -1.40 7.32
CA LYS A 54 0.53 -0.88 8.58
C LYS A 54 0.66 -1.93 9.67
N HIS A 55 1.46 -1.61 10.68
CA HIS A 55 1.55 -2.39 11.90
C HIS A 55 0.29 -2.17 12.75
N ILE A 56 -0.25 -3.26 13.29
CA ILE A 56 -1.50 -3.28 14.06
C ILE A 56 -1.38 -4.12 15.31
#